data_AF-A0A9E1QQS2-F1
#
_entry.id   AF-A0A9E1QQS2-F1
#
_cell.length_a   1.000
_cell.length_b   1.000
_cell.length_c   1.000
_cell.angle_alpha   90.00
_cell.angle_beta   90.00
_cell.angle_gamma   90.00
#
_symmetry.space_group_name_H-M   'P 1'
#
loop_
_entity.id
_entity.type
_entity.pdbx_description
1 polymer ?
#
loop_
_entity_poly.entity_id
_entity_poly.type
_entity_poly.pdbx_seq_one_letter_code
_entity_poly.pdbx_strand_id
1 'polypeptide(L)'
;FKEEISHTEVEVEVLFRERKISKCCDLQQGIRSMMGLVMATSGCPLLDKLRPMAYLHQPFSTMDETLFRSVSSYLMAQFLHPSDNQQHNFDLEGVRQLFNDITLTNESFALRIQSIGGRDANINALLGLDIAVKIGGMSVDSDWLEKVKPLFSGFIRREVQAP
;
A
#
# COMPACT_ATOMS: atom_id res chain seq x y z
N PHE A 1 -14.41 12.57 9.01
CA PHE A 1 -14.66 12.84 10.44
C PHE A 1 -14.27 14.27 10.73
N LYS A 2 -15.24 15.18 10.83
CA LYS A 2 -14.99 16.63 10.81
C LYS A 2 -14.67 17.21 12.19
N GLU A 3 -15.31 16.69 13.24
CA GLU A 3 -15.23 17.26 14.60
C GLU A 3 -14.38 16.43 15.56
N GLU A 4 -13.80 15.33 15.09
CA GLU A 4 -13.10 14.35 15.94
C GLU A 4 -11.58 14.51 15.95
N ILE A 5 -10.99 14.32 17.13
CA ILE A 5 -9.55 14.41 17.34
C ILE A 5 -8.85 13.13 16.85
N SER A 6 -7.69 13.28 16.21
CA SER A 6 -6.94 12.20 15.58
C SER A 6 -6.62 11.02 16.51
N HIS A 7 -6.27 11.31 17.76
CA HIS A 7 -5.87 10.33 18.78
C HIS A 7 -7.04 9.81 19.64
N THR A 8 -8.29 10.15 19.31
CA THR A 8 -9.45 9.59 19.99
C THR A 8 -9.44 8.06 19.84
N GLU A 9 -9.50 7.34 20.97
CA GLU A 9 -9.60 5.88 20.95
C GLU A 9 -10.97 5.44 20.41
N VAL A 10 -10.95 4.50 19.47
CA VAL A 10 -12.13 3.94 18.84
C VAL A 10 -11.96 2.45 18.64
N GLU A 11 -13.08 1.73 18.62
CA GLU A 11 -13.14 0.37 18.09
C GLU A 11 -13.52 0.45 16.61
N VAL A 12 -12.65 -0.08 15.75
CA VAL A 12 -12.89 -0.13 14.31
C VAL A 12 -13.17 -1.56 13.90
N GLU A 13 -14.31 -1.77 13.23
CA GLU A 13 -14.69 -3.03 12.63
C GLU A 13 -14.70 -2.91 11.10
N VAL A 14 -13.98 -3.81 10.44
CA VAL A 14 -13.91 -3.90 8.98
C VAL A 14 -14.53 -5.22 8.55
N LEU A 15 -15.63 -5.12 7.81
CA LEU A 15 -16.27 -6.24 7.12
C LEU A 15 -15.78 -6.27 5.69
N PHE A 16 -15.05 -7.34 5.31
CA PHE A 16 -14.50 -7.46 3.96
C PHE A 16 -14.54 -8.91 3.48
N ARG A 17 -15.39 -9.16 2.47
CA ARG A 17 -15.69 -10.51 1.96
C ARG A 17 -16.09 -11.44 3.10
N GLU A 18 -15.35 -12.52 3.31
CA GLU A 18 -15.59 -13.54 4.33
C GLU A 18 -14.86 -13.24 5.66
N ARG A 19 -14.35 -12.01 5.85
CA ARG A 19 -13.56 -11.63 7.03
C ARG A 19 -14.23 -10.48 7.79
N LYS A 20 -14.17 -10.59 9.12
CA LYS A 20 -14.42 -9.51 10.07
C LYS A 20 -13.13 -9.25 10.84
N ILE A 21 -12.65 -8.01 10.82
CA ILE A 21 -11.42 -7.59 11.51
C ILE A 21 -11.81 -6.45 12.46
N SER A 22 -11.53 -6.63 13.75
CA SER A 22 -11.78 -5.62 14.78
C SER A 22 -10.48 -5.18 15.42
N LYS A 23 -10.33 -3.87 15.67
CA LYS A 23 -9.14 -3.30 16.32
C LYS A 23 -9.51 -2.08 17.16
N CYS A 24 -9.05 -2.04 18.40
CA CYS A 24 -9.01 -0.81 19.19
C CYS A 24 -7.76 0.00 18.76
N CYS A 25 -7.96 1.21 18.26
CA CYS A 25 -6.87 2.09 17.82
C CYS A 25 -7.27 3.56 17.94
N ASP A 26 -6.36 4.46 17.58
CA ASP A 26 -6.72 5.85 17.36
C ASP A 26 -7.61 6.00 16.11
N LEU A 27 -8.42 7.06 16.09
CA LEU A 27 -9.34 7.34 15.01
C LEU A 27 -8.62 7.54 13.67
N GLN A 28 -7.47 8.22 13.67
CA GLN A 28 -6.68 8.44 12.46
C GLN A 28 -6.23 7.11 11.80
N GLN A 29 -5.91 6.05 12.55
CA GLN A 29 -5.57 4.74 12.00
C GLN A 29 -6.77 4.06 11.35
N GLY A 30 -7.95 4.17 11.96
CA GLY A 30 -9.21 3.69 11.39
C GLY A 30 -9.52 4.39 10.06
N ILE A 31 -9.47 5.72 10.07
CA ILE A 31 -9.68 6.54 8.86
C ILE A 31 -8.62 6.22 7.81
N ARG A 32 -7.35 6.04 8.19
CA ARG A 32 -6.26 5.73 7.26
C ARG A 32 -6.54 4.46 6.47
N SER A 33 -7.01 3.41 7.15
CA SER A 33 -7.36 2.14 6.50
C SER A 33 -8.49 2.31 5.48
N MET A 34 -9.56 3.01 5.87
CA MET A 34 -10.70 3.30 5.00
C MET A 34 -10.29 4.18 3.82
N MET A 35 -9.55 5.26 4.09
CA MET A 35 -9.11 6.25 3.11
C MET A 35 -8.23 5.61 2.04
N GLY A 36 -7.27 4.76 2.43
CA GLY A 36 -6.43 4.03 1.46
C GLY A 36 -7.25 3.16 0.50
N LEU A 37 -8.31 2.50 0.99
CA LEU A 37 -9.22 1.71 0.15
C LEU A 37 -10.03 2.58 -0.81
N VAL A 38 -10.63 3.66 -0.30
CA VAL A 38 -11.42 4.61 -1.11
C VAL A 38 -10.56 5.24 -2.19
N MET A 39 -9.35 5.67 -1.84
CA MET A 39 -8.39 6.26 -2.77
C MET A 39 -8.03 5.30 -3.91
N ALA A 40 -7.68 4.06 -3.58
CA ALA A 40 -7.34 3.01 -4.56
C ALA A 40 -8.52 2.57 -5.45
N THR A 41 -9.76 2.94 -5.09
CA THR A 41 -10.98 2.60 -5.83
C THR A 41 -11.72 3.82 -6.39
N SER A 42 -11.10 5.00 -6.33
CA SER A 42 -11.69 6.30 -6.69
C SER A 42 -11.79 6.58 -8.19
N GLY A 43 -11.26 5.70 -9.04
CA GLY A 43 -11.14 5.94 -10.49
C GLY A 43 -9.98 6.87 -10.89
N CYS A 44 -9.16 7.33 -9.94
CA CYS A 44 -7.92 8.05 -10.25
C CYS A 44 -6.95 7.12 -11.00
N PRO A 45 -6.54 7.44 -12.25
CA PRO A 45 -5.71 6.55 -13.07
C PRO A 45 -4.35 6.22 -12.43
N LEU A 46 -3.80 7.15 -11.64
CA LEU A 46 -2.56 6.89 -10.91
C LEU A 46 -2.76 5.87 -9.80
N LEU A 47 -3.78 6.08 -8.97
CA LEU A 47 -4.08 5.22 -7.82
C LEU A 47 -4.70 3.89 -8.23
N ASP A 48 -5.18 3.77 -9.46
CA ASP A 48 -5.69 2.53 -10.02
C ASP A 48 -4.65 1.41 -10.08
N LYS A 49 -3.35 1.77 -10.10
CA LYS A 49 -2.24 0.83 -9.95
C LYS A 49 -2.25 0.12 -8.58
N LEU A 50 -2.95 0.67 -7.59
CA LEU A 50 -3.18 0.05 -6.28
C LEU A 50 -4.43 -0.85 -6.26
N ARG A 51 -5.12 -1.06 -7.38
CA ARG A 51 -6.29 -1.96 -7.45
C ARG A 51 -6.01 -3.37 -6.91
N PRO A 52 -4.84 -4.01 -7.12
CA PRO A 52 -4.52 -5.29 -6.47
C PRO A 52 -4.54 -5.20 -4.94
N MET A 53 -4.07 -4.07 -4.38
CA MET A 53 -4.06 -3.81 -2.94
C MET A 53 -5.48 -3.64 -2.38
N ALA A 54 -6.40 -3.06 -3.17
CA ALA A 54 -7.81 -2.97 -2.83
C ALA A 54 -8.54 -4.31 -2.98
N TYR A 55 -8.21 -5.09 -4.02
CA TYR A 55 -8.81 -6.40 -4.27
C TYR A 55 -8.59 -7.38 -3.11
N LEU A 56 -7.40 -7.37 -2.51
CA LEU A 56 -7.09 -8.11 -1.28
C LEU A 56 -6.88 -7.16 -0.11
N HIS A 57 -7.79 -6.20 0.10
CA HIS A 57 -7.63 -5.21 1.17
C HIS A 57 -7.28 -5.87 2.51
N GLN A 58 -6.23 -5.36 3.13
CA GLN A 58 -5.73 -5.76 4.44
C GLN A 58 -5.70 -4.50 5.31
N PRO A 59 -6.73 -4.28 6.14
CA PRO A 59 -6.76 -3.12 7.00
C PRO A 59 -5.65 -3.19 8.04
N PHE A 60 -5.17 -2.03 8.50
CA PHE A 60 -4.12 -1.94 9.52
C PHE A 60 -2.79 -2.64 9.17
N SER A 61 -2.48 -2.76 7.87
CA SER A 61 -1.23 -3.37 7.40
C SER A 61 0.00 -2.71 8.02
N THR A 62 0.98 -3.52 8.41
CA THR A 62 2.33 -3.08 8.76
C THR A 62 3.08 -2.57 7.52
N MET A 63 4.23 -1.94 7.72
CA MET A 63 5.09 -1.51 6.62
C MET A 63 5.56 -2.72 5.79
N ASP A 64 6.02 -3.79 6.45
CA ASP A 64 6.52 -4.99 5.77
C ASP A 64 5.43 -5.65 4.92
N GLU A 65 4.21 -5.78 5.45
CA GLU A 65 3.06 -6.29 4.70
C GLU A 65 2.73 -5.40 3.50
N THR A 66 2.80 -4.08 3.67
CA THR A 66 2.52 -3.10 2.61
C THR A 66 3.56 -3.21 1.50
N LEU A 67 4.85 -3.26 1.85
CA LEU A 67 5.96 -3.40 0.90
C LEU A 67 5.88 -4.72 0.15
N PHE A 68 5.74 -5.82 0.87
CA PHE A 68 5.66 -7.16 0.29
C PHE A 68 4.52 -7.26 -0.72
N ARG A 69 3.32 -6.78 -0.36
CA ARG A 69 2.15 -6.80 -1.25
C ARG A 69 2.31 -5.85 -2.44
N SER A 70 2.90 -4.67 -2.24
CA SER A 70 3.11 -3.68 -3.33
C SER A 70 4.11 -4.21 -4.36
N VAL A 71 5.26 -4.71 -3.91
CA VAL A 71 6.28 -5.30 -4.80
C VAL A 71 5.75 -6.55 -5.49
N SER A 72 5.09 -7.44 -4.76
CA SER A 72 4.50 -8.66 -5.36
C SER A 72 3.45 -8.33 -6.43
N SER A 73 2.60 -7.32 -6.17
CA SER A 73 1.58 -6.87 -7.13
C SER A 73 2.21 -6.27 -8.37
N TYR A 74 3.27 -5.48 -8.20
CA TYR A 74 4.03 -4.90 -9.31
C TYR A 74 4.69 -5.99 -10.16
N LEU A 75 5.42 -6.93 -9.55
CA LEU A 75 6.07 -8.02 -10.29
C LEU A 75 5.06 -8.91 -11.01
N MET A 76 3.89 -9.16 -10.41
CA MET A 76 2.78 -9.84 -11.10
C MET A 76 2.30 -9.05 -12.31
N ALA A 77 2.18 -7.72 -12.22
CA ALA A 77 1.82 -6.89 -13.36
C ALA A 77 2.87 -6.95 -14.48
N GLN A 78 4.16 -6.93 -14.13
CA GLN A 78 5.27 -7.09 -15.09
C GLN A 78 5.23 -8.45 -15.78
N PHE A 79 4.92 -9.52 -15.03
CA PHE A 79 4.78 -10.87 -15.57
C PHE A 79 3.58 -11.01 -16.53
N LEU A 80 2.45 -10.36 -16.22
CA LEU A 80 1.24 -10.40 -17.04
C LEU A 80 1.28 -9.46 -18.26
N HIS A 81 2.25 -8.54 -18.31
CA HIS A 81 2.37 -7.60 -19.41
C HIS A 81 2.70 -8.34 -20.73
N PRO A 82 1.94 -8.15 -21.82
CA PRO A 82 2.23 -8.82 -23.09
C PRO A 82 3.64 -8.48 -23.58
N SER A 83 4.46 -9.49 -23.84
CA SER A 83 5.81 -9.31 -24.38
C SER A 83 5.76 -9.35 -25.92
N ASP A 84 5.60 -8.20 -26.56
CA ASP A 84 5.82 -8.04 -28.02
C ASP A 84 7.33 -8.07 -28.34
N ASN A 85 8.00 -9.17 -27.99
CA ASN A 85 9.45 -9.41 -28.12
C ASN A 85 10.38 -8.62 -27.19
N GLN A 86 9.86 -7.99 -26.13
CA GLN A 86 10.70 -7.40 -25.07
C GLN A 86 10.82 -8.34 -23.86
N GLN A 87 12.04 -8.46 -23.31
CA GLN A 87 12.23 -9.13 -22.02
C GLN A 87 11.47 -8.39 -20.92
N HIS A 88 10.74 -9.13 -20.09
CA HIS A 88 10.08 -8.58 -18.92
C HIS A 88 11.14 -7.96 -17.98
N ASN A 89 10.97 -6.68 -17.65
CA ASN A 89 11.81 -6.02 -16.67
C ASN A 89 11.23 -6.24 -15.27
N PHE A 90 12.00 -6.93 -14.42
CA PHE A 90 11.66 -7.22 -13.02
C PHE A 90 12.45 -6.35 -12.02
N ASP A 91 13.07 -5.26 -12.48
CA ASP A 91 13.59 -4.25 -11.56
C ASP A 91 12.48 -3.61 -10.72
N LEU A 92 12.86 -2.97 -9.62
CA LEU A 92 11.91 -2.33 -8.70
C LEU A 92 11.78 -0.83 -8.92
N GLU A 93 12.28 -0.30 -10.05
CA GLU A 93 12.22 1.14 -10.32
C GLU A 93 10.78 1.61 -10.49
N GLY A 94 9.93 0.80 -11.15
CA GLY A 94 8.52 1.10 -11.29
C GLY A 94 7.75 1.18 -9.96
N VAL A 95 8.18 0.43 -8.93
CA VAL A 95 7.60 0.54 -7.57
C VAL A 95 8.01 1.85 -6.92
N ARG A 96 9.28 2.23 -7.02
CA ARG A 96 9.79 3.50 -6.48
C ARG A 96 9.10 4.68 -7.15
N GLN A 97 8.98 4.66 -8.48
CA GLN A 97 8.29 5.70 -9.22
C GLN A 97 6.81 5.80 -8.82
N LEU A 98 6.11 4.67 -8.67
CA LEU A 98 4.73 4.66 -8.20
C LEU A 98 4.59 5.33 -6.82
N PHE A 99 5.46 5.02 -5.87
CA PHE A 99 5.44 5.64 -4.55
C PHE A 99 5.74 7.14 -4.57
N ASN A 100 6.65 7.59 -5.44
CA ASN A 100 6.91 9.02 -5.68
C ASN A 100 5.68 9.71 -6.27
N ASP A 101 5.01 9.11 -7.27
CA ASP A 101 3.81 9.69 -7.86
C ASP A 101 2.66 9.79 -6.85
N ILE A 102 2.50 8.77 -5.99
CA ILE A 102 1.48 8.77 -4.93
C ILE A 102 1.76 9.87 -3.91
N THR A 103 3.03 10.10 -3.56
CA THR A 103 3.44 11.20 -2.66
C THR A 103 2.94 12.54 -3.18
N LEU A 104 3.20 12.86 -4.46
CA LEU A 104 2.72 14.11 -5.09
C LEU A 104 1.19 14.21 -5.09
N THR A 105 0.52 13.08 -5.28
CA THR A 105 -0.95 13.00 -5.24
C THR A 105 -1.49 13.24 -3.83
N ASN A 106 -0.83 12.70 -2.81
CA ASN A 106 -1.20 12.90 -1.41
C ASN A 106 -1.05 14.36 -0.99
N GLU A 107 -0.03 15.08 -1.47
CA GLU A 107 0.11 16.52 -1.22
C GLU A 107 -1.10 17.31 -1.73
N SER A 108 -1.57 16.98 -2.94
CA SER A 108 -2.79 17.58 -3.50
C SER A 108 -4.04 17.25 -2.69
N PHE A 109 -4.16 16.01 -2.19
CA PHE A 109 -5.25 15.64 -1.29
C PHE A 109 -5.16 16.34 0.06
N ALA A 110 -3.96 16.52 0.61
CA ALA A 110 -3.73 17.18 1.88
C ALA A 110 -4.22 18.63 1.84
N LEU A 111 -3.88 19.38 0.78
CA LEU A 111 -4.36 20.74 0.56
C LEU A 111 -5.90 20.80 0.52
N ARG A 112 -6.55 19.84 -0.17
CA ARG A 112 -8.01 19.77 -0.26
C ARG A 112 -8.63 19.46 1.10
N ILE A 113 -8.12 18.47 1.83
CA ILE A 113 -8.63 18.11 3.16
C ILE A 113 -8.49 19.29 4.12
N GLN A 114 -7.35 19.98 4.11
CA GLN A 114 -7.12 21.17 4.94
C GLN A 114 -8.09 22.30 4.59
N SER A 115 -8.41 22.51 3.31
CA SER A 115 -9.34 23.56 2.88
C SER A 115 -10.78 23.37 3.38
N ILE A 116 -11.19 22.13 3.66
CA ILE A 116 -12.52 21.80 4.20
C ILE A 116 -12.60 22.15 5.70
N GLY A 117 -11.45 22.27 6.37
CA GLY A 117 -11.35 22.52 7.80
C GLY A 117 -11.82 21.33 8.66
N GLY A 118 -12.01 21.59 9.95
CA GLY A 118 -12.31 20.59 10.96
C GLY A 118 -11.08 20.19 11.78
N ARG A 119 -11.22 19.14 12.57
CA ARG A 119 -10.15 18.56 13.38
C ARG A 119 -9.16 17.75 12.53
N ASP A 120 -8.12 17.26 13.19
CA ASP A 120 -6.91 16.71 12.58
C ASP A 120 -7.02 15.24 12.14
N ALA A 121 -8.10 14.53 12.47
CA ALA A 121 -8.21 13.08 12.20
C ALA A 121 -8.08 12.72 10.71
N ASN A 122 -8.73 13.44 9.79
CA ASN A 122 -8.66 13.13 8.36
C ASN A 122 -7.28 13.46 7.76
N ILE A 123 -6.69 14.59 8.16
CA ILE A 123 -5.40 15.01 7.62
C ILE A 123 -4.27 14.12 8.15
N ASN A 124 -4.28 13.76 9.45
CA ASN A 124 -3.28 12.85 9.99
C ASN A 124 -3.40 11.43 9.42
N ALA A 125 -4.63 10.98 9.12
CA ALA A 125 -4.83 9.74 8.40
C ALA A 125 -4.15 9.74 7.02
N LEU A 126 -4.33 10.82 6.24
CA LEU A 126 -3.67 10.98 4.95
C LEU A 126 -2.15 11.10 5.08
N LEU A 127 -1.65 11.88 6.04
CA LEU A 127 -0.22 12.00 6.32
C LEU A 127 0.38 10.64 6.70
N GLY A 128 -0.37 9.79 7.41
CA GLY A 128 0.02 8.42 7.69
C GLY A 128 0.14 7.54 6.43
N LEU A 129 -0.68 7.76 5.40
CA LEU A 129 -0.52 7.11 4.09
C LEU A 129 0.70 7.66 3.35
N ASP A 130 0.90 8.98 3.40
CA ASP A 130 2.01 9.67 2.75
C ASP A 130 3.36 9.23 3.29
N ILE A 131 3.50 9.15 4.61
CA ILE A 131 4.70 8.60 5.27
C ILE A 131 4.92 7.15 4.84
N ALA A 132 3.86 6.35 4.72
CA ALA A 132 3.98 4.95 4.34
C ALA A 132 4.57 4.78 2.93
N VAL A 133 4.11 5.56 1.95
CA VAL A 133 4.65 5.50 0.58
C VAL A 133 6.05 6.11 0.48
N LYS A 134 6.36 7.18 1.23
CA LYS A 134 7.71 7.76 1.27
C LYS A 134 8.74 6.79 1.83
N ILE A 135 8.46 6.20 2.99
CA ILE A 135 9.33 5.16 3.58
C ILE A 135 9.42 3.97 2.63
N GLY A 136 8.31 3.58 2.00
CA GLY A 136 8.29 2.52 1.02
C GLY A 136 9.23 2.79 -0.17
N GLY A 137 9.17 4.00 -0.74
CA GLY A 137 10.02 4.39 -1.87
C GLY A 137 11.51 4.34 -1.55
N MET A 138 11.87 4.65 -0.31
CA MET A 138 13.24 4.57 0.19
C MET A 138 13.67 3.14 0.55
N SER A 139 12.72 2.26 0.91
CA SER A 139 13.01 0.92 1.42
C SER A 139 12.99 -0.16 0.35
N VAL A 140 12.44 0.11 -0.83
CA VAL A 140 12.37 -0.87 -1.94
C VAL A 140 13.65 -0.80 -2.77
N ASP A 141 14.63 -1.58 -2.36
CA ASP A 141 15.95 -1.69 -2.97
C ASP A 141 16.47 -3.14 -2.99
N SER A 142 17.75 -3.31 -3.36
CA SER A 142 18.43 -4.60 -3.36
C SER A 142 18.56 -5.22 -1.96
N ASP A 143 18.70 -4.39 -0.92
CA ASP A 143 18.87 -4.87 0.46
C ASP A 143 17.55 -5.45 0.98
N TRP A 144 16.43 -4.83 0.65
CA TRP A 144 15.11 -5.39 0.91
C TRP A 144 14.90 -6.74 0.20
N LEU A 145 15.35 -6.87 -1.06
CA LEU A 145 15.29 -8.14 -1.79
C LEU A 145 16.10 -9.25 -1.08
N GLU A 146 17.32 -8.95 -0.62
CA GLU A 146 18.13 -9.93 0.11
C GLU A 146 17.51 -10.30 1.47
N LYS A 147 16.78 -9.38 2.13
CA LYS A 147 16.02 -9.68 3.36
C LYS A 147 14.85 -10.65 3.11
N VAL A 148 14.13 -10.52 1.99
CA VAL A 148 12.96 -11.37 1.70
C VAL A 148 13.30 -12.68 1.00
N LYS A 149 14.43 -12.74 0.28
CA LYS A 149 14.90 -13.91 -0.48
C LYS A 149 14.91 -15.24 0.30
N PRO A 150 15.31 -15.30 1.59
CA PRO A 150 15.25 -16.54 2.37
C PRO A 150 13.84 -17.15 2.47
N LEU A 151 12.79 -16.32 2.45
CA LEU A 151 11.39 -16.76 2.50
C LEU A 151 11.01 -17.61 1.28
N PHE A 152 11.71 -17.43 0.16
CA PHE A 152 11.47 -18.15 -1.11
C PHE A 152 12.42 -19.33 -1.32
N SER A 153 13.20 -19.71 -0.31
CA SER A 153 14.15 -20.83 -0.41
C SER A 153 13.50 -22.14 -0.86
N GLY A 154 12.22 -22.38 -0.53
CA GLY A 154 11.47 -23.54 -1.01
C GLY A 154 11.22 -23.58 -2.52
N PHE A 155 11.09 -22.41 -3.16
CA PHE A 155 10.99 -22.29 -4.62
C PHE A 155 12.37 -22.28 -5.27
N ILE A 156 13.34 -21.59 -4.67
CA ILE A 156 14.68 -21.40 -5.25
C ILE A 156 15.54 -22.67 -5.15
N ARG A 157 15.39 -23.48 -4.08
CA ARG A 157 16.25 -24.65 -3.84
C ARG A 157 15.78 -25.95 -4.51
N ARG A 158 14.69 -25.94 -5.28
CA ARG A 158 14.17 -27.15 -5.97
C ARG A 158 14.37 -27.10 -7.49
N GLU A 159 15.62 -27.15 -7.94
CA GLU A 159 15.97 -27.62 -9.30
C GLU A 159 17.26 -28.49 -9.31
N VAL A 160 17.66 -29.07 -8.19
CA VAL A 160 18.72 -30.09 -8.17
C VAL A 160 18.19 -31.33 -7.46
N GLN A 161 17.91 -32.36 -8.26
CA GLN A 161 17.53 -33.75 -7.97
C GLN A 161 16.07 -34.11 -8.22
N ALA A 162 15.81 -34.56 -9.45
CA ALA A 162 15.07 -35.80 -9.67
C ALA A 162 16.00 -36.75 -10.48
N PRO A 163 16.11 -38.05 -10.10
CA PRO A 163 16.94 -39.04 -10.79
C PRO A 163 16.44 -39.40 -12.19
#